data_AF-A0A382PIM3-F1
#
_entry.id   AF-A0A382PIM3-F1
#
_cell.length_a   1.000
_cell.length_b   1.000
_cell.length_c   1.000
_cell.angle_alpha   90.00
_cell.angle_beta   90.00
_cell.angle_gamma   90.00
#
_symmetry.space_group_name_H-M   'P 1'
#
loop_
_entity.id
_entity.type
_entity.pdbx_description
1 polymer ?
#
loop_
_entity_poly.entity_id
_entity_poly.type
_entity_poly.pdbx_seq_one_letter_code
_entity_poly.pdbx_strand_id
1 'polypeptide(L)'
;MAASLVFIIPQVFILLALGLSPTVVAFIVDKSKSKYAAFSVGGMNVAGVTPSLLELWNGKNNVSAAMDILTNPFDLAIMFAGAGFGWMLYMVIPPVVSGLLTVIAHHRITQL
;
A
#
# COMPACT_ATOMS: atom_id res chain seq x y z
N MET A 1 19.71 -4.74 -24.15
CA MET A 1 18.72 -4.06 -23.30
C MET A 1 17.43 -4.86 -23.12
N ALA A 2 16.87 -5.51 -24.15
CA ALA A 2 15.67 -6.37 -24.00
C ALA A 2 15.94 -7.66 -23.21
N ALA A 3 17.08 -8.32 -23.42
CA ALA A 3 17.43 -9.57 -22.74
C ALA A 3 17.60 -9.43 -21.21
N SER A 4 18.06 -8.27 -20.73
CA SER A 4 18.21 -7.99 -19.31
C SER A 4 16.87 -7.77 -18.59
N LEU A 5 15.85 -7.27 -19.28
CA LEU A 5 14.49 -7.13 -18.71
C LEU A 5 13.83 -8.50 -18.50
N VAL A 6 14.03 -9.46 -19.43
CA VAL A 6 13.46 -10.81 -19.33
C VAL A 6 13.93 -11.55 -18.06
N PHE A 7 15.16 -11.30 -17.62
CA PHE A 7 15.68 -11.85 -16.36
C PHE A 7 15.17 -11.14 -15.10
N ILE A 8 14.62 -9.92 -15.22
CA ILE A 8 14.14 -9.13 -14.07
C ILE A 8 12.64 -9.38 -13.77
N ILE A 9 11.87 -9.63 -14.82
CA ILE A 9 10.40 -9.68 -14.77
C ILE A 9 9.84 -10.75 -13.81
N PRO A 10 10.33 -12.01 -13.78
CA PRO A 10 9.69 -13.07 -13.00
C PRO A 10 9.71 -12.81 -11.48
N GLN A 11 10.87 -12.51 -10.90
CA GLN A 11 11.01 -12.32 -9.46
C GLN A 11 10.32 -11.05 -8.95
N VAL A 12 10.37 -9.97 -9.74
CA VAL A 12 9.66 -8.72 -9.38
C VAL A 12 8.16 -8.96 -9.43
N PHE A 13 7.66 -9.66 -10.46
CA PHE A 13 6.24 -9.97 -10.58
C PHE A 13 5.74 -10.82 -9.40
N ILE A 14 6.48 -11.86 -9.00
CA ILE A 14 6.11 -12.72 -7.86
C ILE A 14 6.04 -11.90 -6.56
N LEU A 15 7.05 -11.06 -6.31
CA LEU A 15 7.09 -10.20 -5.11
C LEU A 15 5.91 -9.22 -5.12
N LEU A 16 5.68 -8.52 -6.23
CA LEU A 16 4.58 -7.55 -6.33
C LEU A 16 3.19 -8.22 -6.26
N ALA A 17 3.02 -9.42 -6.83
CA ALA A 17 1.74 -10.12 -6.80
C ALA A 17 1.29 -10.45 -5.37
N LEU A 18 2.24 -10.84 -4.51
CA LEU A 18 1.96 -11.12 -3.10
C LEU A 18 1.96 -9.86 -2.25
N GLY A 19 2.96 -8.99 -2.40
CA GLY A 19 3.08 -7.74 -1.64
C GLY A 19 1.93 -6.77 -1.89
N LEU A 20 1.42 -6.69 -3.12
CA LEU A 20 0.27 -5.83 -3.47
C LEU A 20 -1.10 -6.49 -3.27
N SER A 21 -1.15 -7.74 -2.79
CA SER A 21 -2.42 -8.43 -2.52
C SER A 21 -3.39 -7.65 -1.60
N PRO A 22 -2.94 -6.92 -0.55
CA PRO A 22 -3.83 -6.09 0.27
C PRO A 22 -4.49 -4.94 -0.51
N THR A 23 -3.80 -4.37 -1.51
CA THR A 23 -4.36 -3.29 -2.35
C THR A 23 -5.50 -3.83 -3.21
N VAL A 24 -5.34 -5.04 -3.75
CA VAL A 24 -6.40 -5.71 -4.51
C VAL A 24 -7.61 -5.96 -3.62
N VAL A 25 -7.39 -6.42 -2.38
CA VAL A 25 -8.47 -6.57 -1.39
C VAL A 25 -9.15 -5.23 -1.12
N ALA A 26 -8.40 -4.15 -0.88
CA ALA A 26 -8.96 -2.82 -0.66
C ALA A 26 -9.80 -2.32 -1.86
N PHE A 27 -9.35 -2.59 -3.08
CA PHE A 27 -10.08 -2.23 -4.30
C PHE A 27 -11.42 -2.98 -4.44
N ILE A 28 -11.46 -4.25 -4.03
CA ILE A 28 -12.67 -5.08 -4.05
C ILE A 28 -13.62 -4.68 -2.91
N VAL A 29 -13.09 -4.45 -1.71
CA VAL A 29 -13.88 -4.17 -0.50
C VAL A 29 -14.52 -2.78 -0.56
N ASP A 30 -13.80 -1.78 -1.08
CA ASP A 30 -14.34 -0.42 -1.18
C ASP A 30 -15.41 -0.36 -2.27
N LYS A 31 -16.70 -0.31 -1.88
CA LYS A 31 -17.82 -0.17 -2.82
C LYS A 31 -18.15 1.30 -3.14
N SER A 32 -17.42 2.26 -2.57
CA SER A 32 -17.66 3.68 -2.84
C SER A 32 -17.29 4.02 -4.29
N LYS A 33 -18.00 4.99 -4.89
CA LYS A 33 -17.69 5.46 -6.26
C LYS A 33 -16.28 6.02 -6.38
N SER A 34 -15.73 6.58 -5.29
CA SER A 34 -14.43 7.27 -5.32
C SER A 34 -13.24 6.40 -4.89
N LYS A 35 -13.49 5.17 -4.41
CA LYS A 35 -12.45 4.18 -4.07
C LYS A 35 -11.32 4.70 -3.15
N TYR A 36 -11.65 5.58 -2.19
CA TYR A 36 -10.65 6.22 -1.33
C TYR A 36 -9.80 5.22 -0.53
N ALA A 37 -10.36 4.07 -0.14
CA ALA A 37 -9.59 3.04 0.55
C ALA A 37 -8.54 2.43 -0.39
N ALA A 38 -8.89 2.20 -1.66
CA ALA A 38 -7.97 1.64 -2.63
C ALA A 38 -6.78 2.58 -2.92
N PHE A 39 -7.01 3.90 -2.97
CA PHE A 39 -5.93 4.87 -3.13
C PHE A 39 -5.04 4.98 -1.90
N SER A 40 -5.64 5.04 -0.70
CA SER A 40 -4.88 5.16 0.55
C SER A 40 -4.06 3.89 0.84
N VAL A 41 -4.70 2.72 0.76
CA VAL A 41 -4.03 1.42 0.92
C VAL A 41 -3.04 1.19 -0.21
N GLY A 42 -3.38 1.52 -1.46
CA GLY A 42 -2.51 1.32 -2.60
C GLY A 42 -1.19 2.09 -2.49
N GLY A 43 -1.25 3.39 -2.20
CA GLY A 43 -0.05 4.21 -2.04
C GLY A 43 0.83 3.71 -0.89
N MET A 44 0.23 3.39 0.25
CA MET A 44 0.99 2.98 1.42
C MET A 44 1.52 1.54 1.32
N ASN A 45 0.80 0.64 0.65
CA ASN A 45 1.26 -0.71 0.39
C ASN A 45 2.45 -0.71 -0.58
N VAL A 46 2.42 0.12 -1.63
CA VAL A 46 3.60 0.30 -2.51
C VAL A 46 4.80 0.80 -1.71
N ALA A 47 4.60 1.75 -0.79
CA ALA A 47 5.66 2.20 0.10
C ALA A 47 6.21 1.06 0.98
N GLY A 48 5.34 0.20 1.52
CA GLY A 48 5.75 -0.97 2.33
C GLY A 48 6.47 -2.06 1.54
N VAL A 49 6.16 -2.23 0.25
CA VAL A 49 6.82 -3.19 -0.66
C VAL A 49 8.18 -2.67 -1.16
N THR A 50 8.40 -1.36 -1.13
CA THR A 50 9.60 -0.72 -1.72
C THR A 50 10.92 -1.19 -1.10
N PRO A 51 11.08 -1.34 0.23
CA PRO A 51 12.32 -1.85 0.82
C PRO A 51 12.68 -3.25 0.31
N SER A 52 11.69 -4.15 0.28
CA SER A 52 11.86 -5.51 -0.23
C SER A 52 12.17 -5.55 -1.73
N LEU A 53 11.62 -4.61 -2.50
CA LEU A 53 11.95 -4.46 -3.92
C LEU A 53 13.40 -3.99 -4.11
N LEU A 54 13.86 -3.04 -3.30
CA LEU A 54 15.25 -2.57 -3.31
C LEU A 54 16.23 -3.66 -2.88
N GLU A 55 15.87 -4.48 -1.89
CA GLU A 55 16.67 -5.64 -1.47
C GLU A 55 16.80 -6.66 -2.60
N LEU A 56 15.69 -6.96 -3.28
CA LEU A 56 15.70 -7.86 -4.44
C LEU A 56 16.62 -7.33 -5.56
N TRP A 57 16.56 -6.02 -5.83
CA TRP A 57 17.36 -5.35 -6.87
C TRP A 57 18.83 -5.16 -6.53
N ASN A 58 19.19 -5.00 -5.26
CA ASN A 58 20.59 -4.89 -4.84
C ASN A 58 21.21 -6.27 -4.57
N GLY A 59 20.39 -7.30 -4.35
CA GLY A 59 20.81 -8.67 -4.12
C GLY A 59 21.00 -9.49 -5.40
N LYS A 60 20.78 -10.81 -5.27
CA LYS A 60 21.03 -11.79 -6.34
C LYS A 60 20.00 -11.76 -7.48
N ASN A 61 19.03 -10.83 -7.48
CA ASN A 61 18.08 -10.56 -8.56
C ASN A 61 17.51 -11.81 -9.25
N ASN A 62 17.10 -12.79 -8.46
CA ASN A 62 16.61 -14.06 -8.98
C ASN A 62 15.39 -14.52 -8.20
N VAL A 63 14.75 -15.59 -8.69
CA VAL A 63 13.52 -16.12 -8.09
C VAL A 63 13.75 -16.63 -6.67
N SER A 64 14.92 -17.22 -6.38
CA SER A 64 15.24 -17.68 -5.02
C SER A 64 15.27 -16.52 -4.04
N ALA A 65 15.91 -15.41 -4.39
CA ALA A 65 15.97 -14.22 -3.55
C ALA A 65 14.58 -13.62 -3.27
N ALA A 66 13.67 -13.63 -4.26
CA ALA A 66 12.29 -13.21 -4.03
C ALA A 66 11.55 -14.16 -3.07
N MET A 67 11.78 -15.46 -3.16
CA MET A 67 11.20 -16.44 -2.23
C MET A 67 11.76 -16.28 -0.82
N ASP A 68 13.05 -15.98 -0.68
CA ASP A 68 13.69 -15.72 0.61
C ASP A 68 13.02 -14.50 1.30
N ILE A 69 12.82 -13.40 0.56
CA ILE A 69 12.10 -12.21 1.04
C ILE A 69 10.65 -12.55 1.41
N LEU A 70 9.94 -13.31 0.57
CA LEU A 70 8.54 -13.66 0.79
C LEU A 70 8.32 -14.67 1.92
N THR A 71 9.37 -15.35 2.38
CA THR A 71 9.30 -16.28 3.52
C THR A 71 9.87 -15.69 4.80
N ASN A 72 10.52 -14.52 4.72
CA ASN A 72 11.03 -13.81 5.87
C ASN A 72 9.88 -13.07 6.61
N PRO A 73 9.61 -13.40 7.88
CA PRO A 73 8.54 -12.77 8.64
C PRO A 73 8.72 -11.25 8.83
N PHE A 74 9.97 -10.76 8.88
CA PHE A 74 10.24 -9.33 9.04
C PHE A 74 9.87 -8.54 7.78
N ASP A 75 10.23 -9.06 6.60
CA ASP A 75 9.92 -8.42 5.32
C ASP A 75 8.42 -8.39 5.08
N LEU A 76 7.73 -9.51 5.34
CA LEU A 76 6.27 -9.58 5.27
C LEU A 76 5.61 -8.62 6.27
N ALA A 77 6.13 -8.50 7.49
CA ALA A 77 5.59 -7.59 8.49
C ALA A 77 5.68 -6.13 8.03
N ILE A 78 6.80 -5.70 7.46
CA ILE A 78 6.97 -4.34 6.91
C ILE A 78 6.02 -4.11 5.73
N MET A 79 5.95 -5.10 4.81
CA MET A 79 5.07 -5.05 3.64
C MET A 79 3.61 -4.84 4.06
N PHE A 80 3.12 -5.71 4.95
CA PHE A 80 1.73 -5.64 5.39
C PHE A 80 1.46 -4.51 6.38
N ALA A 81 2.47 -4.03 7.12
CA ALA A 81 2.34 -2.84 7.95
C ALA A 81 2.04 -1.60 7.09
N GLY A 82 2.68 -1.45 5.93
CA GLY A 82 2.36 -0.38 4.97
C GLY A 82 0.90 -0.44 4.52
N ALA A 83 0.42 -1.62 4.11
CA ALA A 83 -0.99 -1.81 3.76
C ALA A 83 -1.95 -1.53 4.92
N GLY A 84 -1.63 -2.01 6.13
CA GLY A 84 -2.41 -1.78 7.34
C GLY A 84 -2.48 -0.30 7.71
N PHE A 85 -1.39 0.44 7.54
CA PHE A 85 -1.36 1.88 7.75
C PHE A 85 -2.28 2.62 6.76
N GLY A 86 -2.35 2.19 5.51
CA GLY A 86 -3.30 2.73 4.55
C GLY A 86 -4.77 2.51 4.97
N TRP A 87 -5.10 1.35 5.54
CA TRP A 87 -6.43 1.12 6.11
C TRP A 87 -6.72 2.01 7.31
N MET A 88 -5.73 2.20 8.18
CA MET A 88 -5.83 3.11 9.32
C MET A 88 -6.12 4.54 8.85
N LEU A 89 -5.41 5.04 7.84
CA LEU A 89 -5.66 6.35 7.25
C LEU A 89 -7.09 6.45 6.71
N TYR A 90 -7.55 5.46 5.95
CA TYR A 90 -8.90 5.45 5.41
C TYR A 90 -9.98 5.52 6.51
N MET A 91 -9.76 4.89 7.67
CA MET A 91 -10.71 4.92 8.78
C MET A 91 -10.65 6.24 9.58
N VAL A 92 -9.48 6.85 9.70
CA VAL A 92 -9.26 8.06 10.52
C VAL A 92 -9.62 9.35 9.79
N ILE A 93 -9.37 9.44 8.48
CA ILE A 93 -9.61 10.68 7.72
C ILE A 93 -11.08 11.14 7.72
N PRO A 94 -12.09 10.26 7.49
CA PRO A 94 -13.49 10.68 7.47
C PRO A 94 -13.98 11.34 8.78
N PRO A 95 -13.83 10.75 9.98
CA PRO A 95 -14.29 11.39 11.21
C PRO A 95 -13.54 12.69 11.52
N VAL A 96 -12.26 12.79 11.20
CA VAL A 96 -11.47 14.03 11.37
C VAL A 96 -12.02 15.15 10.50
N VAL A 97 -12.27 14.87 9.22
CA VAL A 97 -12.84 15.86 8.28
C VAL A 97 -14.24 16.28 8.71
N SER A 98 -15.10 15.32 9.10
CA SER A 98 -16.45 15.63 9.61
C SER A 98 -16.40 16.52 10.84
N GLY A 99 -15.54 16.22 11.82
CA GLY A 99 -15.38 17.04 13.02
C GLY A 99 -14.94 18.47 12.72
N LEU A 100 -13.96 18.64 11.82
CA LEU A 100 -13.49 19.97 11.41
C LEU A 100 -14.59 20.78 10.71
N LEU A 101 -15.35 20.14 9.80
CA LEU A 101 -16.46 20.78 9.10
C LEU A 101 -17.57 21.22 10.08
N THR A 102 -17.87 20.42 11.11
CA THR A 102 -18.84 20.78 12.16
C THR A 102 -18.38 22.01 12.94
N VAL A 103 -17.11 22.09 13.35
CA VAL A 103 -16.56 23.25 14.06
C VAL A 103 -16.64 24.52 13.20
N ILE A 104 -16.29 24.42 11.92
CA ILE A 104 -16.38 25.54 10.96
C ILE A 104 -17.84 25.98 10.79
N ALA A 105 -18.77 25.03 10.68
CA ALA A 105 -20.20 25.34 10.56
C ALA A 105 -20.75 26.08 11.78
N HIS A 106 -20.35 25.68 13.00
CA HIS A 106 -20.72 26.39 14.23
C HIS A 106 -20.21 27.83 14.24
N HIS A 107 -18.94 28.06 13.86
CA HIS A 107 -18.41 29.42 13.76
C HIS A 107 -19.19 30.31 12.80
N ARG A 108 -19.66 29.76 11.67
CA ARG A 108 -20.44 30.53 10.69
C ARG A 108 -21.82 30.94 11.23
N ILE A 109 -22.45 30.10 12.05
CA ILE A 109 -23.78 30.39 12.63
C ILE A 109 -23.67 31.43 13.75
N THR A 110 -22.62 31.40 14.57
CA THR A 110 -22.40 32.40 15.65
C THR A 110 -22.06 33.81 15.13
N GLN A 111 -21.64 33.93 13.87
CA GLN A 111 -21.32 35.21 13.22
C GLN A 111 -22.52 35.83 12.48
N LEU A 112 -23.69 35.18 12.50
CA LEU A 112 -24.97 35.70 11.98
C LEU A 112 -25.84 36.18 13.14
#